data_AF-A0A432P8Y4-F1
#
_entry.id   AF-A0A432P8Y4-F1
#
_cell.length_a   1.000
_cell.length_b   1.000
_cell.length_c   1.000
_cell.angle_alpha   90.00
_cell.angle_beta   90.00
_cell.angle_gamma   90.00
#
_symmetry.space_group_name_H-M   'P 1'
#
loop_
_entity.id
_entity.type
_entity.pdbx_description
1 polymer ?
#
loop_
_entity_poly.entity_id
_entity_poly.type
_entity_poly.pdbx_seq_one_letter_code
_entity_poly.pdbx_strand_id
1 'polypeptide(L)'
;MILPAIAAGVGVAVIAVSANPFTVRAQDAVPQAQSAPPQPPAAPAPADPAAELAAKRDQTRAELETLSKTINLSTDKVSALQQSIADLDKSTQSIRQALIESAARRKTLDRQILESEEKLADLGVKQDGIRRSLHERRGLLAEVLAALQRMGRNPPPALLVTPDDALASVRSAILLGAVVPGIRKETDKLAADLENLAALQTASAAEKAGLTATMTNSIEEERRMDLLLAENDKLSRSNAAELAAEKKRSEELAGKATSLEGLVASMESEIASVRDAAAAARQAEENRKLMTDEQRAQAKALADSGVPDKNRIAPAYPFGELKAKLEVPVAGDILRQFGDADGTGHEAMGMTVATNPETVVTAPADGLVVFAGAFRSYGQMIILDTGDGYHLVLSGMETINTRQGKFVFSGEPLAVMGAKRVASATALALETDRPTLYIEFRKDGKPVDSRPWWTAKDTGKARNDS
;
A
#
# COMPACT_ATOMS: atom_id res chain seq x y z
N MET A 1 -25.59 27.57 -10.36
CA MET A 1 -26.11 27.33 -11.72
C MET A 1 -25.25 26.24 -12.34
N ILE A 2 -25.60 24.97 -12.11
CA ILE A 2 -26.45 24.10 -12.93
C ILE A 2 -25.76 23.66 -14.24
N LEU A 3 -25.35 22.38 -14.23
CA LEU A 3 -24.97 21.53 -15.35
C LEU A 3 -26.20 21.11 -16.20
N PRO A 4 -25.99 20.55 -17.40
CA PRO A 4 -26.92 20.59 -18.53
C PRO A 4 -27.94 19.45 -18.58
N ALA A 5 -29.00 19.69 -19.37
CA ALA A 5 -30.03 18.74 -19.75
C ALA A 5 -29.84 18.25 -21.19
N ILE A 6 -29.80 16.94 -21.39
CA ILE A 6 -30.18 16.28 -22.65
C ILE A 6 -31.05 15.05 -22.29
N ALA A 7 -32.16 14.93 -23.01
CA ALA A 7 -33.29 14.05 -22.77
C ALA A 7 -33.38 12.90 -23.80
N ALA A 8 -34.41 12.07 -23.61
CA ALA A 8 -34.94 10.96 -24.43
C ALA A 8 -34.31 9.58 -24.12
N GLY A 9 -35.01 8.53 -23.69
CA GLY A 9 -36.44 8.27 -23.52
C GLY A 9 -36.84 7.02 -24.30
N VAL A 10 -37.27 5.93 -23.63
CA VAL A 10 -38.09 4.85 -24.23
C VAL A 10 -38.93 4.14 -23.15
N GLY A 11 -40.25 4.37 -23.23
CA GLY A 11 -41.36 3.40 -23.24
C GLY A 11 -41.41 2.23 -22.25
N VAL A 12 -42.32 2.34 -21.28
CA VAL A 12 -42.94 1.23 -20.54
C VAL A 12 -44.36 1.03 -21.09
N ALA A 13 -44.74 -0.22 -21.39
CA ALA A 13 -46.12 -0.60 -21.67
C ALA A 13 -46.50 -1.82 -20.82
N VAL A 14 -47.44 -1.60 -19.90
CA VAL A 14 -48.13 -2.59 -19.07
C VAL A 14 -49.53 -2.71 -19.65
N ILE A 15 -49.99 -3.92 -20.02
CA ILE A 15 -51.41 -4.19 -20.27
C ILE A 15 -51.82 -5.48 -19.55
N ALA A 16 -53.04 -5.41 -19.02
CA ALA A 16 -53.61 -6.18 -17.94
C ALA A 16 -54.26 -7.52 -18.33
N VAL A 17 -54.53 -8.26 -17.26
CA VAL A 17 -55.26 -9.52 -17.09
C VAL A 17 -56.71 -9.45 -17.61
N SER A 18 -57.20 -10.56 -18.18
CA SER A 18 -58.63 -10.90 -18.19
C SER A 18 -58.84 -12.42 -18.14
N ALA A 19 -59.89 -12.83 -17.43
CA ALA A 19 -60.19 -14.20 -16.99
C ALA A 19 -61.28 -14.88 -17.84
N ASN A 20 -61.18 -16.22 -17.97
CA ASN A 20 -62.18 -17.31 -18.09
C ASN A 20 -63.53 -17.11 -18.83
N PRO A 21 -64.14 -18.14 -19.48
CA PRO A 21 -64.46 -19.42 -18.82
C PRO A 21 -64.48 -20.71 -19.68
N PHE A 22 -64.70 -21.82 -18.97
CA PHE A 22 -64.95 -23.20 -19.40
C PHE A 22 -66.03 -23.38 -20.47
N THR A 23 -65.83 -24.33 -21.39
CA THR A 23 -66.85 -25.27 -21.88
C THR A 23 -66.24 -26.61 -22.31
N VAL A 24 -66.98 -27.67 -21.98
CA VAL A 24 -66.74 -29.11 -22.20
C VAL A 24 -67.27 -29.52 -23.58
N ARG A 25 -66.57 -30.39 -24.34
CA ARG A 25 -67.10 -31.68 -24.88
C ARG A 25 -66.03 -32.47 -25.66
N ALA A 26 -66.11 -33.78 -25.48
CA ALA A 26 -65.29 -34.88 -25.97
C ALA A 26 -65.18 -35.01 -27.50
N GLN A 27 -64.11 -35.66 -27.97
CA GLN A 27 -64.22 -36.72 -28.98
C GLN A 27 -62.95 -37.59 -29.09
N ASP A 28 -63.23 -38.88 -29.08
CA ASP A 28 -62.62 -39.99 -29.80
C ASP A 28 -61.32 -40.68 -29.33
N ALA A 29 -61.55 -41.95 -29.01
CA ALA A 29 -60.61 -43.00 -28.67
C ALA A 29 -59.99 -43.64 -29.93
N VAL A 30 -58.69 -43.92 -29.87
CA VAL A 30 -57.99 -44.95 -30.67
C VAL A 30 -56.80 -45.48 -29.83
N PRO A 31 -56.25 -46.68 -30.10
CA PRO A 31 -56.26 -47.82 -29.19
C PRO A 31 -54.95 -47.99 -28.40
N GLN A 32 -55.05 -48.70 -27.28
CA GLN A 32 -53.92 -49.11 -26.43
C GLN A 32 -52.91 -49.97 -27.22
N ALA A 33 -51.72 -49.40 -27.45
CA ALA A 33 -50.51 -50.16 -27.73
C ALA A 33 -49.86 -50.56 -26.41
N GLN A 34 -49.88 -51.86 -26.11
CA GLN A 34 -49.13 -52.47 -25.02
C GLN A 34 -47.63 -52.19 -25.24
N SER A 35 -47.06 -51.30 -24.44
CA SER A 35 -45.63 -51.03 -24.38
C SER A 35 -45.07 -51.66 -23.10
N ALA A 36 -43.97 -52.39 -23.29
CA ALA A 36 -43.23 -53.11 -22.25
C ALA A 36 -42.81 -52.17 -21.09
N PRO A 37 -42.60 -52.72 -19.87
CA PRO A 37 -42.19 -51.91 -18.72
C PRO A 37 -40.87 -51.17 -18.98
N PRO A 38 -40.72 -49.93 -18.48
CA PRO A 38 -39.54 -49.11 -18.73
C PRO A 38 -38.30 -49.72 -18.07
N GLN A 39 -37.21 -49.85 -18.83
CA GLN A 39 -35.89 -50.12 -18.27
C GLN A 39 -35.49 -48.97 -17.33
N PRO A 40 -34.90 -49.26 -16.16
CA PRO A 40 -34.34 -48.22 -15.29
C PRO A 40 -33.27 -47.42 -16.07
N PRO A 41 -33.17 -46.09 -15.88
CA PRO A 41 -32.09 -45.32 -16.48
C PRO A 41 -30.76 -45.89 -15.98
N ALA A 42 -29.87 -46.21 -16.93
CA ALA A 42 -28.52 -46.63 -16.65
C ALA A 42 -27.85 -45.59 -15.73
N ALA A 43 -27.28 -46.06 -14.63
CA ALA A 43 -26.47 -45.23 -13.74
C ALA A 43 -25.38 -44.51 -14.56
N PRO A 44 -25.11 -43.21 -14.32
CA PRO A 44 -24.04 -42.51 -15.01
C PRO A 44 -22.72 -43.24 -14.71
N ALA A 45 -21.95 -43.52 -15.76
CA ALA A 45 -20.61 -44.08 -15.62
C ALA A 45 -19.77 -43.23 -14.65
N PRO A 46 -18.90 -43.84 -13.83
CA PRO A 46 -18.04 -43.08 -12.93
C PRO A 46 -17.22 -42.08 -13.76
N ALA A 47 -17.24 -40.81 -13.35
CA ALA A 47 -16.47 -39.76 -14.00
C ALA A 47 -15.00 -40.17 -14.05
N ASP A 48 -14.39 -40.15 -15.23
CA ASP A 48 -12.97 -40.46 -15.40
C ASP A 48 -12.15 -39.38 -14.66
N PRO A 49 -11.44 -39.72 -13.56
CA PRO A 49 -10.67 -38.75 -12.79
C PRO A 49 -9.58 -38.07 -13.63
N ALA A 50 -9.09 -38.74 -14.69
CA ALA A 50 -8.15 -38.14 -15.63
C ALA A 50 -8.80 -37.06 -16.51
N ALA A 51 -10.11 -37.17 -16.80
CA ALA A 51 -10.85 -36.19 -17.58
C ALA A 51 -11.13 -34.91 -16.78
N GLU A 52 -11.43 -35.02 -15.48
CA GLU A 52 -11.64 -33.87 -14.61
C GLU A 52 -10.34 -33.07 -14.38
N LEU A 53 -9.22 -33.76 -14.16
CA LEU A 53 -7.89 -33.13 -14.06
C LEU A 53 -7.49 -32.44 -15.38
N ALA A 54 -7.79 -33.06 -16.53
CA ALA A 54 -7.54 -32.46 -17.84
C ALA A 54 -8.34 -31.16 -18.05
N ALA A 55 -9.61 -31.13 -17.65
CA ALA A 55 -10.44 -29.92 -17.67
C ALA A 55 -9.87 -28.79 -16.79
N LYS A 56 -9.43 -29.12 -15.56
CA LYS A 56 -8.78 -28.14 -14.66
C LYS A 56 -7.47 -27.59 -15.26
N ARG A 57 -6.63 -28.45 -15.85
CA ARG A 57 -5.41 -28.03 -16.56
C ARG A 57 -5.73 -27.05 -17.70
N ASP A 58 -6.75 -27.35 -18.50
CA ASP A 58 -7.12 -26.51 -19.64
C ASP A 58 -7.66 -25.15 -19.20
N GLN A 59 -8.39 -25.11 -18.08
CA GLN A 59 -8.78 -23.86 -17.44
C GLN A 59 -7.55 -23.06 -16.97
N THR A 60 -6.60 -23.69 -16.25
CA THR A 60 -5.38 -23.03 -15.79
C THR A 60 -4.51 -22.54 -16.96
N ARG A 61 -4.46 -23.27 -18.08
CA ARG A 61 -3.80 -22.81 -19.32
C ARG A 61 -4.46 -21.59 -19.93
N ALA A 62 -5.80 -21.55 -19.97
CA ALA A 62 -6.53 -20.38 -20.43
C ALA A 62 -6.27 -19.17 -19.51
N GLU A 63 -6.26 -19.36 -18.19
CA GLU A 63 -5.91 -18.31 -17.22
C GLU A 63 -4.48 -17.80 -17.44
N LEU A 64 -3.52 -18.69 -17.67
CA LEU A 64 -2.14 -18.34 -17.98
C LEU A 64 -2.03 -17.53 -19.28
N GLU A 65 -2.78 -17.86 -20.33
CA GLU A 65 -2.81 -17.09 -21.57
C GLU A 65 -3.39 -15.68 -21.37
N THR A 66 -4.41 -15.54 -20.53
CA THR A 66 -4.94 -14.20 -20.19
C THR A 66 -3.94 -13.40 -19.35
N LEU A 67 -3.21 -14.08 -18.46
CA LEU A 67 -2.19 -13.46 -17.62
C LEU A 67 -0.99 -13.01 -18.46
N SER A 68 -0.54 -13.82 -19.42
CA SER A 68 0.56 -13.47 -20.32
C SER A 68 0.23 -12.24 -21.19
N LYS A 69 -1.01 -12.14 -21.70
CA LYS A 69 -1.50 -10.93 -22.37
C LYS A 69 -1.45 -9.72 -21.44
N THR A 70 -1.81 -9.89 -20.17
CA THR A 70 -1.75 -8.82 -19.16
C THR A 70 -0.30 -8.42 -18.83
N ILE A 71 0.63 -9.37 -18.77
CA ILE A 71 2.07 -9.11 -18.57
C ILE A 71 2.64 -8.30 -19.73
N ASN A 72 2.33 -8.68 -20.97
CA ASN A 72 2.77 -7.94 -22.16
C ASN A 72 2.28 -6.49 -22.11
N LEU A 73 0.99 -6.28 -21.81
CA LEU A 73 0.42 -4.94 -21.63
C LEU A 73 1.12 -4.16 -20.50
N SER A 74 1.45 -4.79 -19.38
CA SER A 74 2.19 -4.13 -18.30
C SER A 74 3.62 -3.77 -18.72
N THR A 75 4.27 -4.62 -19.51
CA THR A 75 5.63 -4.39 -20.02
C THR A 75 5.65 -3.22 -21.01
N ASP A 76 4.68 -3.17 -21.91
CA ASP A 76 4.48 -2.05 -22.83
C ASP A 76 4.23 -0.75 -22.08
N LYS A 77 3.43 -0.79 -20.99
CA LYS A 77 3.23 0.36 -20.11
C LYS A 77 4.50 0.81 -19.41
N VAL A 78 5.32 -0.11 -18.88
CA VAL A 78 6.62 0.24 -18.29
C VAL A 78 7.51 0.95 -19.32
N SER A 79 7.58 0.42 -20.55
CA SER A 79 8.36 1.05 -21.63
C SER A 79 7.80 2.44 -22.01
N ALA A 80 6.49 2.58 -22.12
CA ALA A 80 5.84 3.87 -22.40
C ALA A 80 6.07 4.89 -21.28
N LEU A 81 5.99 4.46 -20.01
CA LEU A 81 6.31 5.30 -18.85
C LEU A 81 7.78 5.71 -18.86
N GLN A 82 8.71 4.81 -19.20
CA GLN A 82 10.13 5.15 -19.33
C GLN A 82 10.39 6.19 -20.42
N GLN A 83 9.73 6.09 -21.57
CA GLN A 83 9.80 7.11 -22.63
C GLN A 83 9.19 8.44 -22.17
N SER A 84 8.04 8.40 -21.49
CA SER A 84 7.41 9.59 -20.94
C SER A 84 8.30 10.27 -19.88
N ILE A 85 8.99 9.50 -19.04
CA ILE A 85 9.99 10.02 -18.09
C ILE A 85 11.15 10.68 -18.83
N ALA A 86 11.65 10.07 -19.92
CA ALA A 86 12.72 10.66 -20.74
C ALA A 86 12.29 11.97 -21.43
N ASP A 87 11.02 12.10 -21.83
CA ASP A 87 10.50 13.37 -22.33
C ASP A 87 10.28 14.41 -21.21
N LEU A 88 9.83 13.96 -20.03
CA LEU A 88 9.72 14.79 -18.83
C LEU A 88 11.09 15.24 -18.30
N ASP A 89 12.18 14.55 -18.60
CA ASP A 89 13.53 15.01 -18.28
C ASP A 89 13.85 16.33 -18.96
N LYS A 90 13.33 16.59 -20.17
CA LYS A 90 13.46 17.90 -20.84
C LYS A 90 12.75 18.99 -20.04
N SER A 91 11.56 18.70 -19.53
CA SER A 91 10.81 19.61 -18.64
C SER A 91 11.51 19.81 -17.30
N THR A 92 12.12 18.76 -16.75
CA THR A 92 12.91 18.84 -15.51
C THR A 92 14.17 19.68 -15.71
N GLN A 93 14.83 19.55 -16.88
CA GLN A 93 15.96 20.39 -17.26
C GLN A 93 15.55 21.85 -17.42
N SER A 94 14.40 22.14 -18.03
CA SER A 94 13.91 23.51 -18.16
C SER A 94 13.56 24.15 -16.80
N ILE A 95 12.95 23.38 -15.89
CA ILE A 95 12.70 23.84 -14.51
C ILE A 95 14.01 24.09 -13.77
N ARG A 96 14.99 23.20 -13.88
CA ARG A 96 16.33 23.39 -13.27
C ARG A 96 17.04 24.62 -13.82
N GLN A 97 16.97 24.84 -15.12
CA GLN A 97 17.52 26.03 -15.76
C GLN A 97 16.82 27.31 -15.23
N ALA A 98 15.49 27.30 -15.15
CA ALA A 98 14.72 28.40 -14.58
C ALA A 98 15.07 28.67 -13.10
N LEU A 99 15.34 27.63 -12.30
CA LEU A 99 15.82 27.74 -10.92
C LEU A 99 17.19 28.40 -10.84
N ILE A 100 18.14 27.99 -11.69
CA ILE A 100 19.49 28.58 -11.74
C ILE A 100 19.41 30.07 -12.10
N GLU A 101 18.61 30.42 -13.10
CA GLU A 101 18.40 31.80 -13.51
C GLU A 101 17.72 32.63 -12.41
N SER A 102 16.75 32.03 -11.72
CA SER A 102 16.04 32.64 -10.59
C SER A 102 16.97 32.92 -9.41
N ALA A 103 17.82 31.95 -9.05
CA ALA A 103 18.85 32.10 -8.02
C ALA A 103 19.89 33.18 -8.40
N ALA A 104 20.28 33.25 -9.68
CA ALA A 104 21.19 34.30 -10.17
C ALA A 104 20.57 35.70 -10.09
N ARG A 105 19.27 35.82 -10.43
CA ARG A 105 18.51 37.07 -10.26
C ARG A 105 18.42 37.47 -8.78
N ARG A 106 18.06 36.53 -7.90
CA ARG A 106 18.00 36.77 -6.44
C ARG A 106 19.34 37.26 -5.90
N LYS A 107 20.44 36.60 -6.24
CA LYS A 107 21.79 37.03 -5.84
C LYS A 107 22.13 38.46 -6.31
N THR A 108 21.65 38.83 -7.50
CA THR A 108 21.84 40.19 -8.04
C THR A 108 21.01 41.21 -7.26
N LEU A 109 19.75 40.90 -6.94
CA LEU A 109 18.89 41.74 -6.12
C LEU A 109 19.45 41.92 -4.70
N ASP A 110 19.96 40.86 -4.07
CA ASP A 110 20.58 40.92 -2.74
C ASP A 110 21.82 41.83 -2.74
N ARG A 111 22.65 41.77 -3.80
CA ARG A 111 23.77 42.70 -3.95
C ARG A 111 23.30 44.15 -4.10
N GLN A 112 22.24 44.39 -4.88
CA GLN A 112 21.67 45.73 -5.04
C GLN A 112 21.10 46.27 -3.71
N ILE A 113 20.48 45.41 -2.90
CA ILE A 113 19.99 45.76 -1.56
C ILE A 113 21.15 46.25 -0.69
N LEU A 114 22.24 45.48 -0.62
CA LEU A 114 23.43 45.87 0.17
C LEU A 114 24.05 47.19 -0.32
N GLU A 115 24.19 47.37 -1.64
CA GLU A 115 24.70 48.61 -2.23
C GLU A 115 23.79 49.81 -1.92
N SER A 116 22.47 49.63 -1.92
CA SER A 116 21.50 50.67 -1.56
C SER A 116 21.50 50.98 -0.06
N GLU A 117 21.66 49.98 0.81
CA GLU A 117 21.80 50.18 2.25
C GLU A 117 23.06 50.99 2.59
N GLU A 118 24.19 50.68 1.95
CA GLU A 118 25.44 51.45 2.10
C GLU A 118 25.26 52.91 1.65
N LYS A 119 24.65 53.14 0.49
CA LYS A 119 24.35 54.50 0.01
C LYS A 119 23.44 55.26 0.97
N LEU A 120 22.42 54.61 1.53
CA LEU A 120 21.53 55.24 2.50
C LEU A 120 22.26 55.62 3.79
N ALA A 121 23.19 54.79 4.26
CA ALA A 121 24.03 55.11 5.40
C ALA A 121 24.91 56.35 5.12
N ASP A 122 25.58 56.37 3.96
CA ASP A 122 26.41 57.49 3.52
C ASP A 122 25.62 58.80 3.38
N LEU A 123 24.43 58.74 2.78
CA LEU A 123 23.52 59.89 2.68
C LEU A 123 23.09 60.36 4.07
N GLY A 124 22.81 59.44 5.00
CA GLY A 124 22.48 59.75 6.39
C GLY A 124 23.60 60.52 7.09
N VAL A 125 24.84 60.03 6.99
CA VAL A 125 26.02 60.69 7.58
C VAL A 125 26.21 62.11 7.03
N LYS A 126 26.06 62.29 5.71
CA LYS A 126 26.16 63.62 5.05
C LYS A 126 25.06 64.57 5.54
N GLN A 127 23.81 64.10 5.63
CA GLN A 127 22.70 64.91 6.14
C GLN A 127 22.92 65.35 7.59
N ASP A 128 23.37 64.43 8.45
CA ASP A 128 23.59 64.73 9.86
C ASP A 128 24.76 65.70 10.08
N GLY A 129 25.79 65.62 9.24
CA GLY A 129 26.88 66.60 9.21
C GLY A 129 26.38 68.02 8.91
N ILE A 130 25.56 68.18 7.87
CA ILE A 130 24.98 69.49 7.52
C ILE A 130 24.04 69.98 8.63
N ARG A 131 23.15 69.12 9.14
CA ARG A 131 22.23 69.48 10.24
C ARG A 131 22.98 69.95 11.48
N ARG A 132 24.09 69.31 11.84
CA ARG A 132 24.93 69.73 12.98
C ARG A 132 25.54 71.10 12.74
N SER A 133 26.13 71.34 11.56
CA SER A 133 26.68 72.66 11.16
C SER A 133 25.62 73.76 11.24
N LEU A 134 24.41 73.49 10.71
CA LEU A 134 23.28 74.44 10.79
C LEU A 134 22.86 74.72 12.24
N HIS A 135 22.88 73.69 13.10
CA HIS A 135 22.53 73.84 14.50
C HIS A 135 23.55 74.68 15.27
N GLU A 136 24.86 74.45 15.05
CA GLU A 136 25.95 75.23 15.65
C GLU A 136 25.87 76.71 15.24
N ARG A 137 25.52 76.99 13.97
CA ARG A 137 25.40 78.36 13.43
C ARG A 137 24.17 79.12 13.93
N ARG A 138 23.14 78.42 14.42
CA ARG A 138 21.86 79.01 14.83
C ARG A 138 22.01 80.06 15.95
N GLY A 139 22.89 79.83 16.91
CA GLY A 139 23.17 80.77 18.00
C GLY A 139 23.79 82.08 17.48
N LEU A 140 24.84 81.96 16.66
CA LEU A 140 25.51 83.10 16.03
C LEU A 140 24.54 83.92 15.16
N LEU A 141 23.69 83.26 14.37
CA LEU A 141 22.69 83.93 13.55
C LEU A 141 21.66 84.69 14.40
N ALA A 142 21.24 84.13 15.53
CA ALA A 142 20.32 84.80 16.45
C ALA A 142 20.94 86.08 17.06
N GLU A 143 22.22 86.03 17.44
CA GLU A 143 22.95 87.20 17.93
C GLU A 143 23.12 88.28 16.86
N VAL A 144 23.49 87.90 15.64
CA VAL A 144 23.63 88.84 14.50
C VAL A 144 22.28 89.46 14.16
N LEU A 145 21.20 88.68 14.11
CA LEU A 145 19.85 89.18 13.85
C LEU A 145 19.37 90.14 14.95
N ALA A 146 19.65 89.83 16.22
CA ALA A 146 19.32 90.71 17.34
C ALA A 146 20.07 92.06 17.26
N ALA A 147 21.35 92.03 16.86
CA ALA A 147 22.15 93.24 16.64
C ALA A 147 21.60 94.08 15.48
N LEU A 148 21.25 93.46 14.35
CA LEU A 148 20.63 94.12 13.20
C LEU A 148 19.27 94.71 13.55
N GLN A 149 18.44 93.99 14.30
CA GLN A 149 17.13 94.48 14.76
C GLN A 149 17.26 95.68 15.69
N ARG A 150 18.23 95.65 16.63
CA ARG A 150 18.51 96.78 17.52
C ARG A 150 18.97 98.01 16.74
N MET A 151 19.80 97.82 15.72
CA MET A 151 20.28 98.89 14.84
C MET A 151 19.18 99.47 13.95
N GLY A 152 18.28 98.64 13.43
CA GLY A 152 17.11 99.12 12.68
C GLY A 152 16.13 99.93 13.53
N ARG A 153 16.04 99.62 14.84
CA ARG A 153 15.18 100.35 15.79
C ARG A 153 15.84 101.62 16.34
N ASN A 154 17.16 101.62 16.51
CA ASN A 154 17.97 102.75 16.95
C ASN A 154 19.09 102.99 15.92
N PRO A 155 18.80 103.65 14.78
CA PRO A 155 19.81 103.92 13.77
C PRO A 155 20.88 104.88 14.32
N PRO A 156 22.14 104.75 13.88
CA PRO A 156 23.17 105.72 14.24
C PRO A 156 22.73 107.13 13.82
N PRO A 157 23.07 108.16 14.60
CA PRO A 157 22.62 109.53 14.36
C PRO A 157 23.04 110.00 12.96
N ALA A 158 22.23 110.87 12.35
CA ALA A 158 22.52 111.40 11.03
C ALA A 158 23.73 112.34 11.07
N LEU A 159 24.53 112.34 10.00
CA LEU A 159 25.81 113.08 9.84
C LEU A 159 25.73 114.61 10.02
N LEU A 160 24.54 115.17 10.26
CA LEU A 160 24.23 116.60 10.22
C LEU A 160 23.69 117.17 11.53
N VAL A 161 23.69 116.40 12.64
CA VAL A 161 23.05 116.83 13.90
C VAL A 161 24.03 117.47 14.87
N THR A 162 25.18 116.83 15.16
CA THR A 162 26.28 117.40 15.96
C THR A 162 27.67 116.91 15.51
N PRO A 163 28.78 117.58 15.85
CA PRO A 163 30.15 117.11 15.54
C PRO A 163 30.47 115.72 16.11
N ASP A 164 29.95 115.40 17.30
CA ASP A 164 30.12 114.09 17.93
C ASP A 164 29.31 112.99 17.20
N ASP A 165 28.13 113.34 16.66
CA ASP A 165 27.32 112.43 15.86
C ASP A 165 28.03 112.05 14.56
N ALA A 166 28.72 112.97 13.89
CA ALA A 166 29.46 112.68 12.67
C ALA A 166 30.58 111.64 12.89
N LEU A 167 31.30 111.71 14.02
CA LEU A 167 32.32 110.72 14.39
C LEU A 167 31.68 109.35 14.71
N ALA A 168 30.53 109.35 15.38
CA ALA A 168 29.79 108.12 15.70
C ALA A 168 29.24 107.42 14.44
N SER A 169 28.72 108.18 13.46
CA SER A 169 28.24 107.64 12.18
C SER A 169 29.39 107.06 11.35
N VAL A 170 30.55 107.75 11.29
CA VAL A 170 31.73 107.26 10.55
C VAL A 170 32.27 105.97 11.17
N ARG A 171 32.37 105.89 12.51
CA ARG A 171 32.76 104.63 13.19
C ARG A 171 31.77 103.50 12.91
N SER A 172 30.48 103.77 12.95
CA SER A 172 29.43 102.79 12.65
C SER A 172 29.50 102.32 11.19
N ALA A 173 29.74 103.22 10.24
CA ALA A 173 29.89 102.92 8.83
C ALA A 173 31.16 102.10 8.54
N ILE A 174 32.27 102.39 9.21
CA ILE A 174 33.52 101.60 9.11
C ILE A 174 33.30 100.19 9.66
N LEU A 175 32.64 100.05 10.82
CA LEU A 175 32.33 98.75 11.41
C LEU A 175 31.36 97.95 10.52
N LEU A 176 30.33 98.59 9.94
CA LEU A 176 29.45 97.94 8.96
C LEU A 176 30.22 97.51 7.71
N GLY A 177 31.07 98.38 7.17
CA GLY A 177 31.90 98.10 6.00
C GLY A 177 32.82 96.90 6.20
N ALA A 178 33.29 96.68 7.43
CA ALA A 178 34.10 95.52 7.79
C ALA A 178 33.28 94.22 7.99
N VAL A 179 32.07 94.31 8.55
CA VAL A 179 31.27 93.13 8.96
C VAL A 179 30.32 92.62 7.88
N VAL A 180 29.69 93.51 7.10
CA VAL A 180 28.67 93.17 6.10
C VAL A 180 29.17 92.17 5.03
N PRO A 181 30.39 92.30 4.47
CA PRO A 181 30.90 91.31 3.52
C PRO A 181 31.03 89.90 4.13
N GLY A 182 31.42 89.82 5.41
CA GLY A 182 31.51 88.56 6.14
C GLY A 182 30.12 87.91 6.34
N ILE A 183 29.12 88.69 6.74
CA ILE A 183 27.74 88.22 6.89
C ILE A 183 27.18 87.73 5.56
N ARG A 184 27.43 88.45 4.46
CA ARG A 184 27.00 88.03 3.11
C ARG A 184 27.60 86.67 2.75
N LYS A 185 28.91 86.49 2.94
CA LYS A 185 29.60 85.22 2.67
C LYS A 185 29.04 84.05 3.48
N GLU A 186 28.75 84.27 4.77
CA GLU A 186 28.15 83.23 5.62
C GLU A 186 26.69 82.93 5.24
N THR A 187 25.94 83.93 4.77
CA THR A 187 24.56 83.77 4.26
C THR A 187 24.55 82.98 2.95
N ASP A 188 25.47 83.28 2.02
CA ASP A 188 25.63 82.54 0.78
C ASP A 188 25.99 81.07 1.06
N LYS A 189 26.88 80.82 2.02
CA LYS A 189 27.21 79.47 2.49
C LYS A 189 26.01 78.75 3.12
N LEU A 190 25.23 79.44 3.95
CA LEU A 190 24.03 78.89 4.58
C LEU A 190 22.98 78.49 3.53
N ALA A 191 22.76 79.34 2.52
CA ALA A 191 21.86 79.04 1.42
C ALA A 191 22.30 77.77 0.66
N ALA A 192 23.60 77.68 0.34
CA ALA A 192 24.17 76.49 -0.30
C ALA A 192 24.05 75.23 0.57
N ASP A 193 24.28 75.31 1.88
CA ASP A 193 24.15 74.19 2.80
C ASP A 193 22.68 73.69 2.89
N LEU A 194 21.70 74.61 2.89
CA LEU A 194 20.28 74.26 2.88
C LEU A 194 19.84 73.63 1.55
N GLU A 195 20.33 74.14 0.42
CA GLU A 195 20.09 73.55 -0.90
C GLU A 195 20.66 72.13 -0.99
N ASN A 196 21.90 71.94 -0.52
CA ASN A 196 22.53 70.63 -0.41
C ASN A 196 21.74 69.67 0.48
N LEU A 197 21.23 70.14 1.63
CA LEU A 197 20.40 69.32 2.51
C LEU A 197 19.10 68.87 1.82
N ALA A 198 18.41 69.77 1.12
CA ALA A 198 17.20 69.44 0.37
C ALA A 198 17.48 68.44 -0.78
N ALA A 199 18.61 68.60 -1.48
CA ALA A 199 19.06 67.65 -2.49
C ALA A 199 19.35 66.26 -1.90
N LEU A 200 20.05 66.20 -0.77
CA LEU A 200 20.34 64.94 -0.06
C LEU A 200 19.08 64.27 0.49
N GLN A 201 18.08 65.04 0.95
CA GLN A 201 16.79 64.51 1.38
C GLN A 201 16.03 63.89 0.22
N THR A 202 16.01 64.57 -0.93
CA THR A 202 15.40 64.06 -2.16
C THR A 202 16.09 62.78 -2.64
N ALA A 203 17.43 62.75 -2.64
CA ALA A 203 18.21 61.57 -2.99
C ALA A 203 17.94 60.40 -2.04
N SER A 204 17.88 60.64 -0.72
CA SER A 204 17.57 59.60 0.26
C SER A 204 16.15 59.05 0.12
N ALA A 205 15.17 59.90 -0.19
CA ALA A 205 13.80 59.46 -0.45
C ALA A 205 13.72 58.58 -1.71
N ALA A 206 14.39 58.98 -2.79
CA ALA A 206 14.48 58.20 -4.02
C ALA A 206 15.18 56.85 -3.80
N GLU A 207 16.29 56.83 -3.07
CA GLU A 207 17.04 55.61 -2.75
C GLU A 207 16.20 54.64 -1.88
N LYS A 208 15.46 55.15 -0.88
CA LYS A 208 14.53 54.33 -0.08
C LYS A 208 13.40 53.72 -0.91
N ALA A 209 12.84 54.50 -1.84
CA ALA A 209 11.82 54.00 -2.75
C ALA A 209 12.38 52.89 -3.66
N GLY A 210 13.58 53.10 -4.21
CA GLY A 210 14.30 52.08 -4.98
C GLY A 210 14.58 50.82 -4.18
N LEU A 211 15.10 50.94 -2.96
CA LEU A 211 15.37 49.82 -2.06
C LEU A 211 14.11 49.00 -1.77
N THR A 212 12.98 49.67 -1.48
CA THR A 212 11.70 49.01 -1.22
C THR A 212 11.21 48.21 -2.44
N ALA A 213 11.37 48.77 -3.65
CA ALA A 213 11.05 48.06 -4.88
C ALA A 213 11.96 46.83 -5.08
N THR A 214 13.27 46.97 -4.88
CA THR A 214 14.23 45.85 -4.97
C THR A 214 13.93 44.74 -3.96
N MET A 215 13.59 45.09 -2.72
CA MET A 215 13.18 44.13 -1.69
C MET A 215 11.89 43.39 -2.09
N THR A 216 10.91 44.10 -2.66
CA THR A 216 9.66 43.48 -3.14
C THR A 216 9.95 42.49 -4.26
N ASN A 217 10.76 42.87 -5.25
CA ASN A 217 11.19 41.99 -6.33
C ASN A 217 11.97 40.77 -5.80
N SER A 218 12.77 40.95 -4.75
CA SER A 218 13.52 39.85 -4.11
C SER A 218 12.58 38.82 -3.49
N ILE A 219 11.53 39.26 -2.79
CA ILE A 219 10.50 38.39 -2.21
C ILE A 219 9.71 37.65 -3.30
N GLU A 220 9.38 38.33 -4.40
CA GLU A 220 8.69 37.70 -5.53
C GLU A 220 9.55 36.63 -6.22
N GLU A 221 10.85 36.89 -6.39
CA GLU A 221 11.78 35.89 -6.93
C GLU A 221 11.93 34.70 -5.97
N GLU A 222 11.91 34.91 -4.65
CA GLU A 222 11.89 33.82 -3.65
C GLU A 222 10.68 32.91 -3.83
N ARG A 223 9.49 33.50 -3.89
CA ARG A 223 8.24 32.75 -4.09
C ARG A 223 8.27 31.97 -5.40
N ARG A 224 8.83 32.56 -6.45
CA ARG A 224 9.01 31.89 -7.74
C ARG A 224 9.94 30.68 -7.60
N MET A 225 11.05 30.81 -6.89
CA MET A 225 11.96 29.68 -6.62
C MET A 225 11.26 28.57 -5.84
N ASP A 226 10.52 28.90 -4.79
CA ASP A 226 9.78 27.93 -3.98
C ASP A 226 8.78 27.13 -4.82
N LEU A 227 8.05 27.81 -5.71
CA LEU A 227 7.12 27.16 -6.64
C LEU A 227 7.84 26.22 -7.61
N LEU A 228 8.98 26.66 -8.16
CA LEU A 228 9.78 25.83 -9.08
C LEU A 228 10.40 24.61 -8.37
N LEU A 229 10.84 24.75 -7.12
CA LEU A 229 11.33 23.64 -6.30
C LEU A 229 10.22 22.64 -5.99
N ALA A 230 9.05 23.13 -5.58
CA ALA A 230 7.88 22.30 -5.30
C ALA A 230 7.42 21.53 -6.54
N GLU A 231 7.40 22.17 -7.71
CA GLU A 231 7.05 21.51 -8.97
C GLU A 231 8.10 20.46 -9.38
N ASN A 232 9.39 20.74 -9.19
CA ASN A 232 10.47 19.78 -9.44
C ASN A 232 10.34 18.53 -8.57
N ASP A 233 10.14 18.73 -7.26
CA ASP A 233 9.97 17.66 -6.30
C ASP A 233 8.72 16.82 -6.59
N LYS A 234 7.62 17.49 -6.96
CA LYS A 234 6.36 16.82 -7.32
C LYS A 234 6.54 15.95 -8.55
N LEU A 235 7.12 16.47 -9.63
CA LEU A 235 7.40 15.72 -10.86
C LEU A 235 8.34 14.55 -10.61
N SER A 236 9.40 14.76 -9.81
CA SER A 236 10.35 13.69 -9.47
C SER A 236 9.66 12.56 -8.68
N ARG A 237 8.83 12.90 -7.69
CA ARG A 237 8.11 11.92 -6.86
C ARG A 237 7.01 11.19 -7.61
N SER A 238 6.21 11.88 -8.43
CA SER A 238 5.14 11.23 -9.22
C SER A 238 5.74 10.20 -10.17
N ASN A 239 6.80 10.59 -10.87
CA ASN A 239 7.46 9.72 -11.85
C ASN A 239 8.08 8.48 -11.18
N ALA A 240 8.77 8.68 -10.05
CA ALA A 240 9.34 7.57 -9.29
C ALA A 240 8.27 6.63 -8.73
N ALA A 241 7.15 7.18 -8.24
CA ALA A 241 6.06 6.40 -7.67
C ALA A 241 5.31 5.59 -8.74
N GLU A 242 4.98 6.18 -9.89
CA GLU A 242 4.30 5.50 -10.99
C GLU A 242 5.16 4.36 -11.57
N LEU A 243 6.45 4.61 -11.79
CA LEU A 243 7.37 3.59 -12.27
C LEU A 243 7.54 2.44 -11.25
N ALA A 244 7.68 2.76 -9.96
CA ALA A 244 7.81 1.75 -8.92
C ALA A 244 6.53 0.91 -8.77
N ALA A 245 5.36 1.53 -8.86
CA ALA A 245 4.07 0.84 -8.79
C ALA A 245 3.87 -0.11 -9.98
N GLU A 246 4.16 0.34 -11.21
CA GLU A 246 4.00 -0.51 -12.40
C GLU A 246 5.03 -1.66 -12.42
N LYS A 247 6.29 -1.41 -12.03
CA LYS A 247 7.30 -2.48 -11.90
C LYS A 247 6.88 -3.55 -10.90
N LYS A 248 6.43 -3.13 -9.70
CA LYS A 248 5.93 -4.06 -8.68
C LYS A 248 4.76 -4.89 -9.22
N ARG A 249 3.85 -4.28 -9.97
CA ARG A 249 2.73 -4.97 -10.60
C ARG A 249 3.20 -6.01 -11.62
N SER A 250 4.16 -5.65 -12.48
CA SER A 250 4.75 -6.60 -13.44
C SER A 250 5.45 -7.77 -12.74
N GLU A 251 6.17 -7.53 -11.64
CA GLU A 251 6.80 -8.57 -10.82
C GLU A 251 5.75 -9.52 -10.19
N GLU A 252 4.67 -8.98 -9.63
CA GLU A 252 3.57 -9.77 -9.07
C GLU A 252 2.87 -10.62 -10.15
N LEU A 253 2.66 -10.07 -11.35
CA LEU A 253 2.07 -10.80 -12.46
C LEU A 253 3.00 -11.91 -12.97
N ALA A 254 4.30 -11.64 -13.09
CA ALA A 254 5.31 -12.63 -13.47
C ALA A 254 5.42 -13.78 -12.44
N GLY A 255 5.38 -13.45 -11.15
CA GLY A 255 5.33 -14.45 -10.07
C GLY A 255 4.09 -15.35 -10.14
N LYS A 256 2.92 -14.77 -10.43
CA LYS A 256 1.68 -15.53 -10.66
C LYS A 256 1.79 -16.43 -11.89
N ALA A 257 2.36 -15.94 -12.99
CA ALA A 257 2.54 -16.73 -14.20
C ALA A 257 3.43 -17.94 -13.94
N THR A 258 4.57 -17.74 -13.28
CA THR A 258 5.49 -18.82 -12.88
C THR A 258 4.79 -19.86 -11.99
N SER A 259 3.93 -19.42 -11.06
CA SER A 259 3.17 -20.33 -10.21
C SER A 259 2.11 -21.13 -10.97
N LEU A 260 1.42 -20.51 -11.94
CA LEU A 260 0.43 -21.21 -12.78
C LEU A 260 1.10 -22.17 -13.76
N GLU A 261 2.25 -21.79 -14.32
CA GLU A 261 3.09 -22.66 -15.15
C GLU A 261 3.53 -23.90 -14.37
N GLY A 262 3.99 -23.72 -13.14
CA GLY A 262 4.32 -24.83 -12.23
C GLY A 262 3.13 -25.74 -11.93
N LEU A 263 1.94 -25.16 -11.72
CA LEU A 263 0.70 -25.93 -11.47
C LEU A 263 0.26 -26.74 -12.69
N VAL A 264 0.34 -26.15 -13.89
CA VAL A 264 0.04 -26.85 -15.14
C VAL A 264 1.00 -28.02 -15.30
N ALA A 265 2.30 -27.83 -15.07
CA ALA A 265 3.30 -28.88 -15.16
C ALA A 265 3.04 -30.02 -14.15
N SER A 266 2.66 -29.70 -12.90
CA SER A 266 2.31 -30.72 -11.91
C SER A 266 1.04 -31.49 -12.29
N MET A 267 0.01 -30.81 -12.78
CA MET A 267 -1.22 -31.46 -13.26
C MET A 267 -0.96 -32.36 -14.47
N GLU A 268 -0.08 -31.96 -15.40
CA GLU A 268 0.30 -32.82 -16.53
C GLU A 268 1.00 -34.11 -16.09
N SER A 269 1.89 -34.00 -15.10
CA SER A 269 2.52 -35.18 -14.48
C SER A 269 1.50 -36.06 -13.77
N GLU A 270 0.53 -35.48 -13.07
CA GLU A 270 -0.52 -36.22 -12.36
C GLU A 270 -1.47 -36.93 -13.32
N ILE A 271 -1.93 -36.25 -14.38
CA ILE A 271 -2.76 -36.85 -15.45
C ILE A 271 -2.03 -38.03 -16.12
N ALA A 272 -0.73 -37.89 -16.39
CA ALA A 272 0.07 -38.99 -16.95
C ALA A 272 0.07 -40.20 -15.99
N SER A 273 0.32 -39.97 -14.71
CA SER A 273 0.33 -41.04 -13.71
C SER A 273 -1.03 -41.75 -13.56
N VAL A 274 -2.14 -41.00 -13.59
CA VAL A 274 -3.50 -41.56 -13.50
C VAL A 274 -3.83 -42.37 -14.75
N ARG A 275 -3.41 -41.91 -15.94
CA ARG A 275 -3.60 -42.64 -17.20
C ARG A 275 -2.81 -43.94 -17.23
N ASP A 276 -1.56 -43.93 -16.79
CA ASP A 276 -0.71 -45.12 -16.70
C ASP A 276 -1.31 -46.14 -15.71
N ALA A 277 -1.78 -45.68 -14.55
CA ALA A 277 -2.46 -46.53 -13.57
C ALA A 277 -3.77 -47.11 -14.12
N ALA A 278 -4.58 -46.32 -14.82
CA ALA A 278 -5.82 -46.76 -15.45
C ALA A 278 -5.58 -47.73 -16.63
N ALA A 279 -4.46 -47.60 -17.34
CA ALA A 279 -4.04 -48.55 -18.38
C ALA A 279 -3.58 -49.88 -17.76
N ALA A 280 -2.77 -49.82 -16.70
CA ALA A 280 -2.33 -51.00 -15.95
C ALA A 280 -3.51 -51.75 -15.30
N ALA A 281 -4.49 -51.02 -14.75
CA ALA A 281 -5.70 -51.61 -14.19
C ALA A 281 -6.54 -52.34 -15.27
N ARG A 282 -6.72 -51.73 -16.45
CA ARG A 282 -7.41 -52.36 -17.59
C ARG A 282 -6.68 -53.63 -18.07
N GLN A 283 -5.36 -53.59 -18.17
CA GLN A 283 -4.56 -54.78 -18.49
C GLN A 283 -4.68 -55.87 -17.43
N ALA A 284 -4.66 -55.52 -16.14
CA ALA A 284 -4.85 -56.47 -15.05
C ALA A 284 -6.25 -57.10 -15.06
N GLU A 285 -7.28 -56.33 -15.44
CA GLU A 285 -8.66 -56.80 -15.53
C GLU A 285 -8.88 -57.70 -16.77
N GLU A 286 -8.25 -57.40 -17.91
CA GLU A 286 -8.20 -58.29 -19.07
C GLU A 286 -7.45 -59.60 -18.74
N ASN A 287 -6.29 -59.51 -18.08
CA ASN A 287 -5.56 -60.69 -17.59
C ASN A 287 -6.40 -61.51 -16.60
N ARG A 288 -7.23 -60.87 -15.78
CA ARG A 288 -8.14 -61.54 -14.83
C ARG A 288 -9.32 -62.23 -15.52
N LYS A 289 -9.82 -61.70 -16.64
CA LYS A 289 -10.87 -62.34 -17.47
C LYS A 289 -10.35 -63.56 -18.22
N LEU A 290 -9.04 -63.63 -18.47
CA LEU A 290 -8.36 -64.79 -19.08
C LEU A 290 -8.01 -65.91 -18.06
N MET A 291 -8.24 -65.69 -16.76
CA MET A 291 -8.00 -66.72 -15.73
C MET A 291 -9.16 -67.72 -15.61
N THR A 292 -8.82 -69.01 -15.60
CA THR A 292 -9.76 -70.12 -15.34
C THR A 292 -10.29 -70.09 -13.89
N ASP A 293 -11.48 -70.65 -13.64
CA ASP A 293 -12.16 -70.59 -12.33
C ASP A 293 -11.32 -71.21 -11.18
N GLU A 294 -10.44 -72.17 -11.48
CA GLU A 294 -9.51 -72.77 -10.53
C GLU A 294 -8.39 -71.82 -10.06
N GLN A 295 -7.90 -70.96 -10.96
CA GLN A 295 -6.86 -69.96 -10.65
C GLN A 295 -7.42 -68.79 -9.83
N ARG A 296 -8.70 -68.44 -10.04
CA ARG A 296 -9.43 -67.46 -9.20
C ARG A 296 -9.64 -67.94 -7.77
N ALA A 297 -9.84 -69.25 -7.56
CA ALA A 297 -9.97 -69.84 -6.22
C ALA A 297 -8.64 -69.88 -5.45
N GLN A 298 -7.52 -70.16 -6.12
CA GLN A 298 -6.18 -70.16 -5.50
C GLN A 298 -5.70 -68.74 -5.16
N ALA A 299 -5.96 -67.74 -6.01
CA ALA A 299 -5.62 -66.34 -5.73
C ALA A 299 -6.42 -65.76 -4.54
N LYS A 300 -7.67 -66.21 -4.35
CA LYS A 300 -8.50 -65.80 -3.21
C LYS A 300 -8.07 -66.49 -1.90
N ALA A 301 -7.65 -67.76 -1.98
CA ALA A 301 -7.10 -68.50 -0.83
C ALA A 301 -5.73 -67.96 -0.36
N LEU A 302 -4.94 -67.34 -1.25
CA LEU A 302 -3.67 -66.70 -0.91
C LEU A 302 -3.85 -65.30 -0.30
N ALA A 303 -4.95 -64.59 -0.61
CA ALA A 303 -5.28 -63.29 -0.02
C ALA A 303 -5.90 -63.40 1.39
N ASP A 304 -6.62 -64.49 1.66
CA ASP A 304 -7.24 -64.76 2.98
C ASP A 304 -6.26 -65.37 4.00
N SER A 305 -5.02 -65.70 3.61
CA SER A 305 -4.02 -66.35 4.48
C SER A 305 -2.86 -65.41 4.88
N GLY A 306 -3.16 -64.48 5.77
CA GLY A 306 -2.28 -64.20 6.91
C GLY A 306 -1.28 -63.03 6.84
N VAL A 307 -1.27 -62.30 7.96
CA VAL A 307 -0.27 -61.33 8.45
C VAL A 307 -0.33 -59.95 7.76
N PRO A 308 -0.56 -58.84 8.52
CA PRO A 308 -0.55 -57.50 7.95
C PRO A 308 0.81 -57.20 7.33
N ASP A 309 0.86 -57.21 6.00
CA ASP A 309 2.05 -56.81 5.24
C ASP A 309 2.39 -55.35 5.58
N LYS A 310 3.65 -55.11 5.94
CA LYS A 310 4.20 -53.77 6.19
C LYS A 310 4.42 -52.99 4.89
N ASN A 311 4.24 -53.63 3.73
CA ASN A 311 4.20 -53.02 2.41
C ASN A 311 2.77 -52.85 1.86
N ARG A 312 1.73 -52.92 2.70
CA ARG A 312 0.36 -52.63 2.26
C ARG A 312 0.24 -51.16 1.82
N ILE A 313 -0.48 -50.94 0.71
CA ILE A 313 -0.79 -49.61 0.14
C ILE A 313 -2.29 -49.29 0.38
N ALA A 314 -2.93 -50.03 1.28
CA ALA A 314 -4.33 -49.86 1.68
C ALA A 314 -4.48 -50.12 3.19
N PRO A 315 -5.47 -49.53 3.86
CA PRO A 315 -5.68 -49.70 5.31
C PRO A 315 -5.89 -51.17 5.70
N ALA A 316 -5.28 -51.61 6.81
CA ALA A 316 -5.48 -52.98 7.31
C ALA A 316 -6.91 -53.25 7.80
N TYR A 317 -7.60 -52.19 8.22
CA TYR A 317 -8.98 -52.24 8.70
C TYR A 317 -9.77 -51.06 8.11
N PRO A 318 -11.06 -51.23 7.82
CA PRO A 318 -11.94 -50.12 7.44
C PRO A 318 -11.97 -49.05 8.55
N PHE A 319 -11.88 -47.76 8.19
CA PHE A 319 -11.78 -46.68 9.18
C PHE A 319 -13.00 -46.61 10.11
N GLY A 320 -14.18 -47.00 9.60
CA GLY A 320 -15.41 -47.10 10.41
C GLY A 320 -15.31 -48.06 11.60
N GLU A 321 -14.43 -49.07 11.54
CA GLU A 321 -14.21 -50.09 12.58
C GLU A 321 -13.13 -49.70 13.61
N LEU A 322 -12.48 -48.55 13.41
CA LEU A 322 -11.42 -48.01 14.28
C LEU A 322 -11.95 -47.10 15.40
N LYS A 323 -13.26 -47.10 15.65
CA LYS A 323 -13.85 -46.36 16.77
C LYS A 323 -13.27 -46.83 18.11
N ALA A 324 -12.96 -45.87 18.98
CA ALA A 324 -12.28 -46.05 20.26
C ALA A 324 -10.90 -46.77 20.20
N LYS A 325 -10.26 -46.81 19.02
CA LYS A 325 -8.95 -47.47 18.82
C LYS A 325 -7.84 -46.52 18.35
N LEU A 326 -8.15 -45.26 18.03
CA LEU A 326 -7.14 -44.32 17.55
C LEU A 326 -6.45 -43.60 18.70
N GLU A 327 -5.15 -43.42 18.57
CA GLU A 327 -4.36 -42.58 19.46
C GLU A 327 -4.33 -41.13 18.94
N VAL A 328 -4.28 -40.17 19.85
CA VAL A 328 -4.15 -38.77 19.47
C VAL A 328 -2.74 -38.53 18.88
N PRO A 329 -2.60 -37.80 17.75
CA PRO A 329 -1.32 -37.60 17.05
C PRO A 329 -0.17 -37.00 17.86
N VAL A 330 -0.48 -36.32 18.96
CA VAL A 330 0.48 -35.67 19.86
C VAL A 330 0.02 -35.82 21.30
N ALA A 331 0.98 -35.94 22.23
CA ALA A 331 0.68 -35.85 23.65
C ALA A 331 0.46 -34.38 24.05
N GLY A 332 -0.61 -34.09 24.78
CA GLY A 332 -0.95 -32.72 25.15
C GLY A 332 -2.32 -32.55 25.79
N ASP A 333 -2.67 -31.29 26.06
CA ASP A 333 -3.94 -30.92 26.65
C ASP A 333 -4.93 -30.53 25.55
N ILE A 334 -6.12 -31.12 25.56
CA ILE A 334 -7.20 -30.74 24.64
C ILE A 334 -7.75 -29.39 25.07
N LEU A 335 -7.54 -28.36 24.26
CA LEU A 335 -8.01 -27.00 24.54
C LEU A 335 -9.40 -26.71 23.99
N ARG A 336 -9.77 -27.42 22.91
CA ARG A 336 -11.04 -27.22 22.21
C ARG A 336 -11.48 -28.51 21.56
N GLN A 337 -12.77 -28.81 21.64
CA GLN A 337 -13.40 -29.96 21.00
C GLN A 337 -14.32 -29.51 19.86
N PHE A 338 -14.72 -30.48 19.03
CA PHE A 338 -15.72 -30.27 18.00
C PHE A 338 -17.04 -29.77 18.62
N GLY A 339 -17.60 -28.69 18.07
CA GLY A 339 -18.83 -28.07 18.56
C GLY A 339 -18.64 -27.02 19.66
N ASP A 340 -17.45 -26.87 20.23
CA ASP A 340 -17.16 -25.80 21.19
C ASP A 340 -17.16 -24.42 20.50
N ALA A 341 -17.39 -23.34 21.25
CA ALA A 341 -17.27 -21.99 20.71
C ALA A 341 -15.83 -21.70 20.23
N ASP A 342 -15.67 -21.25 18.99
CA ASP A 342 -14.37 -21.01 18.37
C ASP A 342 -13.76 -19.64 18.69
N GLY A 343 -14.50 -18.78 19.39
CA GLY A 343 -14.14 -17.41 19.74
C GLY A 343 -14.38 -16.37 18.64
N THR A 344 -14.89 -16.77 17.47
CA THR A 344 -15.28 -15.91 16.35
C THR A 344 -16.80 -15.85 16.13
N GLY A 345 -17.56 -16.50 17.01
CA GLY A 345 -19.03 -16.60 16.93
C GLY A 345 -19.51 -17.84 16.16
N HIS A 346 -18.61 -18.76 15.80
CA HIS A 346 -18.95 -20.04 15.17
C HIS A 346 -18.60 -21.22 16.08
N GLU A 347 -19.03 -22.41 15.70
CA GLU A 347 -18.64 -23.66 16.36
C GLU A 347 -17.33 -24.21 15.76
N ALA A 348 -16.51 -24.80 16.61
CA ALA A 348 -15.27 -25.43 16.23
C ALA A 348 -15.54 -26.67 15.36
N MET A 349 -14.95 -26.69 14.16
CA MET A 349 -15.09 -27.79 13.20
C MET A 349 -14.19 -29.00 13.51
N GLY A 350 -13.40 -28.94 14.59
CA GLY A 350 -12.43 -29.97 14.95
C GLY A 350 -11.92 -29.80 16.38
N MET A 351 -10.97 -30.65 16.76
CA MET A 351 -10.31 -30.65 18.06
C MET A 351 -8.98 -29.92 17.98
N THR A 352 -8.60 -29.19 19.04
CA THR A 352 -7.28 -28.54 19.15
C THR A 352 -6.55 -29.03 20.39
N VAL A 353 -5.32 -29.50 20.21
CA VAL A 353 -4.46 -30.05 21.27
C VAL A 353 -3.23 -29.16 21.43
N ALA A 354 -2.99 -28.64 22.64
CA ALA A 354 -1.76 -27.95 22.99
C ALA A 354 -0.69 -28.95 23.42
N THR A 355 0.47 -28.87 22.80
CA THR A 355 1.58 -29.82 22.99
C THR A 355 2.89 -29.08 23.25
N ASN A 356 3.97 -29.82 23.49
CA ASN A 356 5.28 -29.23 23.71
C ASN A 356 5.93 -28.82 22.38
N PRO A 357 6.81 -27.80 22.38
CA PRO A 357 7.69 -27.49 21.25
C PRO A 357 8.41 -28.72 20.70
N GLU A 358 8.61 -28.76 19.38
CA GLU A 358 9.37 -29.81 18.68
C GLU A 358 8.82 -31.24 18.85
N THR A 359 7.57 -31.38 19.32
CA THR A 359 6.92 -32.69 19.45
C THR A 359 6.66 -33.28 18.07
N VAL A 360 6.96 -34.57 17.91
CA VAL A 360 6.65 -35.34 16.70
C VAL A 360 5.15 -35.60 16.61
N VAL A 361 4.58 -35.33 15.45
CA VAL A 361 3.17 -35.59 15.13
C VAL A 361 3.10 -36.91 14.37
N THR A 362 2.33 -37.88 14.89
CA THR A 362 2.18 -39.20 14.29
C THR A 362 0.87 -39.35 13.53
N ALA A 363 0.79 -40.32 12.63
CA ALA A 363 -0.43 -40.65 11.92
C ALA A 363 -1.43 -41.33 12.88
N PRO A 364 -2.64 -40.79 13.08
CA PRO A 364 -3.62 -41.42 13.96
C PRO A 364 -4.14 -42.76 13.40
N ALA A 365 -4.20 -42.92 12.07
CA ALA A 365 -4.66 -44.13 11.41
C ALA A 365 -3.84 -44.40 10.13
N ASP A 366 -3.98 -45.62 9.61
CA ASP A 366 -3.50 -45.95 8.26
C ASP A 366 -4.22 -45.10 7.21
N GLY A 367 -3.49 -44.55 6.24
CA GLY A 367 -4.11 -43.77 5.17
C GLY A 367 -3.15 -43.28 4.10
N LEU A 368 -3.71 -42.83 2.99
CA LEU A 368 -2.99 -42.18 1.91
C LEU A 368 -2.87 -40.69 2.19
N VAL A 369 -1.66 -40.13 2.12
CA VAL A 369 -1.47 -38.68 2.21
C VAL A 369 -1.98 -38.02 0.94
N VAL A 370 -3.20 -37.48 0.96
CA VAL A 370 -3.78 -36.77 -0.20
C VAL A 370 -3.31 -35.33 -0.30
N PHE A 371 -2.80 -34.75 0.79
CA PHE A 371 -2.16 -33.43 0.79
C PHE A 371 -1.11 -33.32 1.90
N ALA A 372 0.02 -32.67 1.61
CA ALA A 372 1.07 -32.37 2.58
C ALA A 372 1.82 -31.10 2.16
N GLY A 373 1.60 -29.98 2.85
CA GLY A 373 2.27 -28.72 2.56
C GLY A 373 1.60 -27.51 3.21
N ALA A 374 2.07 -26.31 2.87
CA ALA A 374 1.48 -25.06 3.33
C ALA A 374 0.10 -24.83 2.67
N PHE A 375 -0.93 -24.54 3.46
CA PHE A 375 -2.28 -24.31 2.96
C PHE A 375 -2.90 -23.03 3.53
N ARG A 376 -3.01 -21.99 2.67
CA ARG A 376 -3.65 -20.70 3.00
C ARG A 376 -3.18 -20.14 4.36
N SER A 377 -4.11 -19.66 5.18
CA SER A 377 -3.90 -19.16 6.54
C SER A 377 -3.86 -20.26 7.62
N TYR A 378 -3.79 -21.53 7.25
CA TYR A 378 -3.75 -22.66 8.19
C TYR A 378 -2.31 -23.13 8.49
N GLY A 379 -1.31 -22.56 7.82
CA GLY A 379 0.09 -22.99 7.96
C GLY A 379 0.35 -24.33 7.26
N GLN A 380 1.30 -25.12 7.78
CA GLN A 380 1.55 -26.47 7.29
C GLN A 380 0.39 -27.39 7.67
N MET A 381 -0.14 -28.11 6.67
CA MET A 381 -1.30 -28.99 6.78
C MET A 381 -1.01 -30.34 6.12
N ILE A 382 -1.55 -31.40 6.72
CA ILE A 382 -1.58 -32.76 6.17
C ILE A 382 -3.03 -33.22 6.11
N ILE A 383 -3.43 -33.81 4.98
CA ILE A 383 -4.73 -34.48 4.83
C ILE A 383 -4.47 -35.95 4.51
N LEU A 384 -5.02 -36.82 5.34
CA LEU A 384 -4.98 -38.27 5.17
C LEU A 384 -6.34 -38.76 4.68
N ASP A 385 -6.37 -39.53 3.59
CA ASP A 385 -7.52 -40.35 3.20
C ASP A 385 -7.38 -41.73 3.86
N THR A 386 -8.26 -42.03 4.80
CA THR A 386 -8.26 -43.28 5.57
C THR A 386 -9.22 -44.32 5.00
N GLY A 387 -9.86 -44.05 3.86
CA GLY A 387 -10.88 -44.90 3.26
C GLY A 387 -12.30 -44.63 3.78
N ASP A 388 -13.30 -45.27 3.17
CA ASP A 388 -14.74 -45.13 3.47
C ASP A 388 -15.28 -43.68 3.47
N GLY A 389 -14.64 -42.80 2.69
CA GLY A 389 -15.00 -41.37 2.59
C GLY A 389 -14.49 -40.51 3.75
N TYR A 390 -13.66 -41.07 4.64
CA TYR A 390 -13.08 -40.33 5.77
C TYR A 390 -11.76 -39.68 5.41
N HIS A 391 -11.65 -38.40 5.75
CA HIS A 391 -10.43 -37.62 5.65
C HIS A 391 -10.05 -37.02 7.00
N LEU A 392 -8.78 -37.12 7.38
CA LEU A 392 -8.25 -36.53 8.61
C LEU A 392 -7.36 -35.35 8.24
N VAL A 393 -7.65 -34.18 8.79
CA VAL A 393 -6.92 -32.94 8.55
C VAL A 393 -6.13 -32.60 9.80
N LEU A 394 -4.81 -32.45 9.65
CA LEU A 394 -3.87 -32.04 10.70
C LEU A 394 -3.26 -30.70 10.30
N SER A 395 -3.29 -29.68 11.16
CA SER A 395 -2.64 -28.38 10.90
C SER A 395 -2.03 -27.75 12.16
N GLY A 396 -1.08 -26.82 11.98
CA GLY A 396 -0.37 -26.16 13.09
C GLY A 396 1.07 -26.65 13.31
N MET A 397 1.61 -27.42 12.36
CA MET A 397 2.98 -27.95 12.38
C MET A 397 3.98 -26.95 11.77
N GLU A 398 5.27 -27.13 12.02
CA GLU A 398 6.34 -26.32 11.40
C GLU A 398 7.00 -27.04 10.22
N THR A 399 7.36 -28.31 10.41
CA THR A 399 8.02 -29.14 9.39
C THR A 399 7.20 -30.38 9.09
N ILE A 400 7.04 -30.71 7.80
CA ILE A 400 6.38 -31.95 7.35
C ILE A 400 7.44 -32.95 6.89
N ASN A 401 7.35 -34.19 7.38
CA ASN A 401 8.29 -35.29 7.09
C ASN A 401 7.71 -36.33 6.13
N THR A 402 6.49 -36.12 5.65
CA THR A 402 5.81 -36.96 4.64
C THR A 402 5.60 -36.19 3.33
N ARG A 403 5.13 -36.87 2.29
CA ARG A 403 4.84 -36.28 0.97
C ARG A 403 3.52 -36.79 0.44
N GLN A 404 2.87 -35.98 -0.38
CA GLN A 404 1.63 -36.36 -1.06
C GLN A 404 1.80 -37.66 -1.87
N GLY A 405 0.76 -38.49 -1.87
CA GLY A 405 0.73 -39.80 -2.51
C GLY A 405 1.43 -40.92 -1.74
N LYS A 406 2.06 -40.65 -0.59
CA LYS A 406 2.63 -41.68 0.27
C LYS A 406 1.54 -42.34 1.11
N PHE A 407 1.53 -43.66 1.20
CA PHE A 407 0.72 -44.37 2.20
C PHE A 407 1.47 -44.39 3.54
N VAL A 408 0.78 -44.05 4.63
CA VAL A 408 1.33 -43.98 5.98
C VAL A 408 0.59 -44.92 6.91
N PHE A 409 1.29 -45.45 7.91
CA PHE A 409 0.73 -46.36 8.91
C PHE A 409 0.37 -45.62 10.18
N SER A 410 -0.63 -46.14 10.92
CA SER A 410 -0.91 -45.65 12.28
C SER A 410 0.36 -45.65 13.14
N GLY A 411 0.63 -44.52 13.80
CA GLY A 411 1.83 -44.27 14.59
C GLY A 411 3.04 -43.75 13.80
N GLU A 412 3.00 -43.70 12.47
CA GLU A 412 4.13 -43.24 11.66
C GLU A 412 4.38 -41.73 11.84
N PRO A 413 5.64 -41.27 12.02
CA PRO A 413 5.96 -39.85 12.09
C PRO A 413 5.60 -39.09 10.80
N LEU A 414 4.75 -38.08 10.92
CA LEU A 414 4.27 -37.27 9.80
C LEU A 414 4.92 -35.89 9.73
N ALA A 415 5.13 -35.25 10.88
CA ALA A 415 5.55 -33.87 10.99
C ALA A 415 6.14 -33.57 12.37
N VAL A 416 6.63 -32.35 12.55
CA VAL A 416 7.15 -31.82 13.82
C VAL A 416 6.47 -30.48 14.13
N MET A 417 6.04 -30.33 15.39
CA MET A 417 5.48 -29.09 15.92
C MET A 417 6.54 -28.01 16.04
N GLY A 418 6.17 -26.75 15.80
CA GLY A 418 7.13 -25.67 15.88
C GLY A 418 7.52 -25.24 17.28
N ALA A 419 8.55 -24.40 17.38
CA ALA A 419 9.01 -23.84 18.66
C ALA A 419 7.97 -22.91 19.32
N LYS A 420 7.13 -22.28 18.50
CA LYS A 420 6.06 -21.36 18.91
C LYS A 420 4.77 -21.70 18.19
N ARG A 421 3.65 -21.26 18.75
CA ARG A 421 2.33 -21.35 18.09
C ARG A 421 2.34 -20.60 16.76
N VAL A 422 1.88 -21.28 15.71
CA VAL A 422 1.64 -20.67 14.40
C VAL A 422 0.37 -19.82 14.48
N ALA A 423 0.43 -18.58 13.99
CA ALA A 423 -0.75 -17.72 13.87
C ALA A 423 -1.62 -18.22 12.70
N SER A 424 -2.46 -19.23 12.97
CA SER A 424 -3.44 -19.77 12.01
C SER A 424 -4.86 -19.31 12.33
N ALA A 425 -5.74 -19.38 11.34
CA ALA A 425 -7.18 -19.09 11.51
C ALA A 425 -7.82 -19.95 12.63
N THR A 426 -7.33 -21.17 12.86
CA THR A 426 -7.80 -22.10 13.90
C THR A 426 -7.29 -21.76 15.31
N ALA A 427 -6.28 -20.90 15.41
CA ALA A 427 -5.58 -20.61 16.66
C ALA A 427 -5.80 -19.18 17.20
N LEU A 428 -6.67 -18.39 16.56
CA LEU A 428 -6.81 -16.95 16.81
C LEU A 428 -7.36 -16.60 18.21
N ALA A 429 -8.17 -17.50 18.81
CA ALA A 429 -8.83 -17.29 20.10
C ALA A 429 -8.46 -18.35 21.15
N LEU A 430 -7.22 -18.84 21.15
CA LEU A 430 -6.72 -19.79 22.15
C LEU A 430 -5.83 -19.08 23.17
N GLU A 431 -6.13 -19.21 24.46
CA GLU A 431 -5.35 -18.67 25.57
C GLU A 431 -4.14 -19.58 25.90
N THR A 432 -3.30 -19.87 24.91
CA THR A 432 -2.05 -20.64 25.10
C THR A 432 -0.91 -20.08 24.26
N ASP A 433 0.29 -20.08 24.84
CA ASP A 433 1.54 -19.79 24.13
C ASP A 433 2.23 -21.06 23.62
N ARG A 434 1.77 -22.24 24.07
CA ARG A 434 2.26 -23.53 23.57
C ARG A 434 1.83 -23.77 22.11
N PRO A 435 2.63 -24.47 21.30
CA PRO A 435 2.22 -24.94 19.99
C PRO A 435 0.95 -25.77 20.05
N THR A 436 0.07 -25.59 19.07
CA THR A 436 -1.24 -26.25 19.02
C THR A 436 -1.42 -27.01 17.72
N LEU A 437 -1.80 -28.28 17.82
CA LEU A 437 -2.19 -29.11 16.68
C LEU A 437 -3.72 -29.09 16.56
N TYR A 438 -4.22 -28.66 15.39
CA TYR A 438 -5.62 -28.77 15.03
C TYR A 438 -5.88 -30.07 14.27
N ILE A 439 -6.91 -30.80 14.69
CA ILE A 439 -7.30 -32.11 14.18
C ILE A 439 -8.78 -32.08 13.79
N GLU A 440 -9.08 -32.30 12.53
CA GLU A 440 -10.46 -32.33 12.01
C GLU A 440 -10.74 -33.62 11.26
N PHE A 441 -11.87 -34.24 11.55
CA PHE A 441 -12.34 -35.41 10.83
C PHE A 441 -13.39 -34.95 9.84
N ARG A 442 -13.31 -35.41 8.60
CA ARG A 442 -14.31 -35.15 7.58
C ARG A 442 -14.85 -36.46 7.06
N LYS A 443 -16.17 -36.52 6.90
CA LYS A 443 -16.85 -37.61 6.17
C LYS A 443 -17.54 -37.01 4.96
N ASP A 444 -17.22 -37.51 3.78
CA ASP A 444 -17.80 -37.02 2.51
C ASP A 444 -17.66 -35.48 2.37
N GLY A 445 -16.52 -34.94 2.81
CA GLY A 445 -16.20 -33.51 2.77
C GLY A 445 -16.80 -32.64 3.89
N LYS A 446 -17.64 -33.21 4.79
CA LYS A 446 -18.24 -32.46 5.91
C LYS A 446 -17.53 -32.76 7.23
N PRO A 447 -17.24 -31.74 8.07
CA PRO A 447 -16.68 -31.96 9.40
C PRO A 447 -17.56 -32.85 10.27
N VAL A 448 -16.96 -33.81 10.98
CA VAL A 448 -17.62 -34.73 11.92
C VAL A 448 -16.85 -34.75 13.24
N ASP A 449 -17.57 -35.01 14.34
CA ASP A 449 -16.99 -35.11 15.67
C ASP A 449 -15.96 -36.25 15.76
N SER A 450 -14.71 -35.96 16.11
CA SER A 450 -13.63 -36.95 16.22
C SER A 450 -13.64 -37.76 17.52
N ARG A 451 -14.37 -37.32 18.55
CA ARG A 451 -14.38 -37.95 19.89
C ARG A 451 -14.66 -39.45 19.89
N PRO A 452 -15.59 -40.00 19.06
CA PRO A 452 -15.87 -41.44 19.05
C PRO A 452 -14.70 -42.33 18.60
N TRP A 453 -13.64 -41.76 18.02
CA TRP A 453 -12.51 -42.52 17.47
C TRP A 453 -11.34 -42.68 18.45
N TRP A 454 -11.15 -41.70 19.34
CA TRP A 454 -10.02 -41.69 20.26
C TRP A 454 -10.14 -42.75 21.35
N THR A 455 -9.00 -43.28 21.82
CA THR A 455 -9.01 -44.19 22.97
C THR A 455 -9.47 -43.46 24.24
N ALA A 456 -10.05 -44.21 25.19
CA ALA A 456 -10.53 -43.65 26.45
C ALA A 456 -9.42 -42.99 27.31
N LYS A 457 -8.14 -43.30 27.06
CA LYS A 457 -7.00 -42.67 27.73
C LYS A 457 -6.77 -41.23 27.27
N ASP A 458 -7.13 -40.92 26.03
CA ASP A 458 -6.75 -39.67 25.37
C ASP A 458 -7.87 -38.61 25.40
N THR A 459 -9.09 -38.97 25.83
CA THR A 459 -10.27 -38.09 25.83
C THR A 459 -10.45 -37.26 27.11
N GLY A 460 -9.49 -37.31 28.06
CA GLY A 460 -9.33 -36.33 29.13
C GLY A 460 -10.62 -35.91 29.85
N LYS A 461 -11.39 -36.83 30.43
CA LYS A 461 -12.31 -36.46 31.52
C LYS A 461 -11.49 -36.19 32.76
N ALA A 462 -11.26 -34.92 33.08
CA ALA A 462 -10.83 -34.52 34.40
C ALA A 462 -11.78 -35.15 35.44
N ARG A 463 -11.23 -35.98 36.33
CA ARG A 463 -11.84 -36.33 37.60
C ARG A 463 -12.02 -35.05 38.41
N ASN A 464 -13.22 -34.50 38.42
CA ASN A 464 -13.70 -33.74 39.57
C ASN A 464 -14.57 -34.69 40.41
N ASP A 465 -13.90 -35.46 41.26
CA ASP A 465 -14.44 -36.02 42.50
C ASP A 465 -13.38 -35.74 43.56
N SER A 466 -13.57 -34.65 44.32
CA SER A 466 -13.08 -34.38 45.68
C SER A 466 -13.61 -33.03 46.14
#